data_AF-A0A7X7K5G6-F1
#
_entry.id   AF-A0A7X7K5G6-F1
#
_cell.length_a   1.000
_cell.length_b   1.000
_cell.length_c   1.000
_cell.angle_alpha   90.00
_cell.angle_beta   90.00
_cell.angle_gamma   90.00
#
_symmetry.space_group_name_H-M   'P 1'
#
loop_
_entity.id
_entity.type
_entity.pdbx_description
1 polymer ?
#
loop_
_entity_poly.entity_id
_entity_poly.type
_entity_poly.pdbx_seq_one_letter_code
_entity_poly.pdbx_strand_id
1 'polypeptide(L)'
;MEWVAKRVWKYISTYNNFIFFRKSFHIEHLSEVEAFDCAIFADTRYQLFINGRFVGRGPAPFDPRYARYDRYTPVELLREGENVIGVLGCYYGNPTGDCIPYTGGGMVFQGELTLSGGRTVVVGSDESWRCKPATCWFPPITRRSGWRSLIEWYDARWYPEHWHEPDFDDSAWLPVNAASRPLTAWVEGGEFSEREIGYMQFPQHELTGARWVGRVAWQDEPANVIRYGIREYAPEIGGPVTDLLQTPTHDLQLPLVVKEVPAGQCTYLVFDFGKEVTGRLGFEVEAAAGTIIDLTVKEVAGEQAFMFSVPHYNSWNRYTCREGAQTWQVFDYDCYRYAQLAIHNTQGPVTLRRVWCEEQRYPLEYRGSFTCSDPAVNRVWEACRYTIELTTEDVIVDVANREVGA
;
A
#
# COMPACT_ATOMS: atom_id res chain seq x y z
N MET A 1 0.69 3.79 27.84
CA MET A 1 -0.10 5.05 27.89
C MET A 1 -1.52 4.75 28.40
N GLU A 2 -2.20 5.74 28.98
CA GLU A 2 -3.63 5.64 29.28
C GLU A 2 -4.42 6.26 28.11
N TRP A 3 -5.32 5.48 27.50
CA TRP A 3 -6.10 5.92 26.36
C TRP A 3 -7.34 6.67 26.82
N VAL A 4 -7.48 7.92 26.37
CA VAL A 4 -8.74 8.68 26.44
C VAL A 4 -9.46 8.66 25.09
N ALA A 5 -8.75 8.33 24.01
CA ALA A 5 -9.32 8.14 22.69
C ALA A 5 -10.19 6.87 22.61
N LYS A 6 -11.18 6.91 21.74
CA LYS A 6 -12.15 5.86 21.46
C LYS A 6 -11.79 5.15 20.16
N ARG A 7 -12.08 3.86 20.06
CA ARG A 7 -12.11 3.16 18.76
C ARG A 7 -13.19 3.80 17.89
N VAL A 8 -12.82 4.19 16.66
CA VAL A 8 -13.71 4.76 15.67
C VAL A 8 -13.66 3.95 14.37
N TRP A 9 -14.78 3.87 13.66
CA TRP A 9 -14.83 3.27 12.33
C TRP A 9 -16.04 3.74 11.51
N LYS A 10 -16.14 3.32 10.26
CA LYS A 10 -17.38 3.38 9.49
C LYS A 10 -17.61 2.05 8.78
N TYR A 11 -18.65 1.33 9.17
CA TYR A 11 -18.98 0.07 8.52
C TYR A 11 -19.50 0.33 7.11
N ILE A 12 -18.85 -0.26 6.11
CA ILE A 12 -19.20 -0.13 4.68
C ILE A 12 -19.31 -1.53 4.06
N SER A 13 -18.29 -2.37 4.28
CA SER A 13 -18.19 -3.75 3.80
C SER A 13 -17.47 -4.62 4.84
N THR A 14 -17.63 -5.93 4.73
CA THR A 14 -16.89 -6.93 5.52
C THR A 14 -15.48 -7.20 5.00
N TYR A 15 -15.12 -6.75 3.80
CA TYR A 15 -13.86 -7.10 3.13
C TYR A 15 -13.32 -5.93 2.30
N ASN A 16 -11.98 -5.80 2.25
CA ASN A 16 -11.21 -4.83 1.46
C ASN A 16 -11.82 -3.41 1.50
N ASN A 17 -11.84 -2.83 2.69
CA ASN A 17 -12.52 -1.58 2.95
C ASN A 17 -11.53 -0.47 3.30
N PHE A 18 -11.41 0.52 2.41
CA PHE A 18 -10.60 1.71 2.60
C PHE A 18 -11.46 2.88 3.09
N ILE A 19 -10.96 3.61 4.08
CA ILE A 19 -11.66 4.75 4.67
C ILE A 19 -10.66 5.87 4.96
N PHE A 20 -10.99 7.07 4.51
CA PHE A 20 -10.31 8.29 4.92
C PHE A 20 -10.89 8.78 6.23
N PHE A 21 -10.05 9.10 7.21
CA PHE A 21 -10.40 9.70 8.49
C PHE A 21 -9.68 11.02 8.67
N ARG A 22 -10.38 12.04 9.14
CA ARG A 22 -9.83 13.39 9.29
C ARG A 22 -10.28 14.01 10.61
N LYS A 23 -9.36 14.72 11.27
CA LYS A 23 -9.66 15.62 12.40
C LYS A 23 -8.81 16.88 12.30
N SER A 24 -9.45 18.04 12.43
CA SER A 24 -8.74 19.31 12.64
C SER A 24 -8.59 19.62 14.13
N PHE A 25 -7.52 20.31 14.49
CA PHE A 25 -7.31 20.89 15.82
C PHE A 25 -6.51 22.20 15.70
N HIS A 26 -6.57 23.05 16.71
CA HIS A 26 -5.99 24.39 16.66
C HIS A 26 -4.83 24.54 17.66
N ILE A 27 -3.75 25.18 17.23
CA ILE A 27 -2.61 25.57 18.07
C ILE A 27 -2.52 27.10 18.02
N GLU A 28 -2.78 27.77 19.14
CA GLU A 28 -2.76 29.25 19.20
C GLU A 28 -1.34 29.81 18.99
N HIS A 29 -0.35 29.23 19.69
CA HIS A 29 1.04 29.65 19.64
C HIS A 29 1.94 28.43 19.52
N LEU A 30 2.55 28.23 18.34
CA LEU A 30 3.42 27.08 18.11
C LEU A 30 4.65 27.10 19.05
N SER A 31 5.09 28.29 19.45
CA SER A 31 6.20 28.48 20.40
C SER A 31 5.95 27.88 21.78
N GLU A 32 4.70 27.58 22.14
CA GLU A 32 4.37 26.91 23.39
C GLU A 32 4.44 25.38 23.30
N VAL A 33 4.55 24.80 22.10
CA VAL A 33 4.55 23.34 21.90
C VAL A 33 5.98 22.81 22.03
N GLU A 34 6.23 22.00 23.07
CA GLU A 34 7.54 21.39 23.34
C GLU A 34 7.68 20.01 22.69
N ALA A 35 6.58 19.24 22.63
CA ALA A 35 6.56 17.91 22.01
C ALA A 35 5.16 17.56 21.48
N PHE A 36 5.13 16.65 20.51
CA PHE A 36 3.90 16.04 20.02
C PHE A 36 4.12 14.55 19.79
N ASP A 37 3.56 13.74 20.70
CA ASP A 37 3.63 12.29 20.66
C ASP A 37 2.30 11.73 20.16
N CYS A 38 2.32 10.87 19.15
CA CYS A 38 1.13 10.26 18.58
C CYS A 38 1.19 8.75 18.70
N ALA A 39 0.12 8.13 19.20
CA ALA A 39 -0.08 6.69 19.13
C ALA A 39 -1.22 6.36 18.17
N ILE A 40 -1.05 5.31 17.37
CA ILE A 40 -2.04 4.88 16.38
C ILE A 40 -2.07 3.36 16.23
N PHE A 41 -3.29 2.85 16.08
CA PHE A 41 -3.52 1.49 15.60
C PHE A 41 -4.73 1.49 14.68
N ALA A 42 -4.69 0.70 13.62
CA ALA A 42 -5.85 0.43 12.81
C ALA A 42 -5.92 -1.05 12.43
N ASP A 43 -7.11 -1.60 12.47
CA ASP A 43 -7.42 -2.89 11.93
C ASP A 43 -7.90 -2.72 10.48
N THR A 44 -7.14 -3.12 9.47
CA THR A 44 -5.94 -3.98 9.51
C THR A 44 -4.65 -3.22 9.20
N ARG A 45 -4.72 -2.15 8.41
CA ARG A 45 -3.57 -1.30 8.05
C ARG A 45 -3.96 0.18 8.07
N TYR A 46 -2.98 1.06 8.21
CA TYR A 46 -3.13 2.50 8.06
C TYR A 46 -1.95 3.15 7.35
N GLN A 47 -2.21 4.34 6.81
CA GLN A 47 -1.22 5.39 6.55
C GLN A 47 -1.61 6.65 7.34
N LEU A 48 -0.66 7.24 8.06
CA LEU A 48 -0.85 8.44 8.87
C LEU A 48 -0.23 9.66 8.18
N PHE A 49 -0.98 10.76 8.17
CA PHE A 49 -0.58 12.04 7.63
C PHE A 49 -0.84 13.14 8.66
N ILE A 50 0.07 14.11 8.75
CA ILE A 50 -0.10 15.34 9.54
C ILE A 50 0.18 16.52 8.60
N ASN A 51 -0.79 17.43 8.46
CA ASN A 51 -0.70 18.61 7.59
C ASN A 51 -0.19 18.29 6.16
N GLY A 52 -0.73 17.23 5.58
CA GLY A 52 -0.37 16.74 4.25
C GLY A 52 0.94 15.98 4.12
N ARG A 53 1.70 15.80 5.21
CA ARG A 53 2.96 15.08 5.23
C ARG A 53 2.76 13.66 5.75
N PHE A 54 3.26 12.67 5.03
CA PHE A 54 3.27 11.27 5.45
C PHE A 54 4.14 11.10 6.70
N VAL A 55 3.61 10.46 7.73
CA VAL A 55 4.31 10.18 9.00
C VAL A 55 4.76 8.73 9.05
N GLY A 56 3.89 7.80 8.66
CA GLY A 56 4.15 6.38 8.79
C GLY A 56 2.99 5.51 8.35
N ARG A 57 3.26 4.21 8.35
CA ARG A 57 2.29 3.16 8.02
C ARG A 57 2.46 2.01 9.00
N GLY A 58 1.37 1.29 9.23
CA GLY A 58 1.34 0.16 10.15
C GLY A 58 -0.07 -0.43 10.21
N PRO A 59 -0.46 -1.07 11.32
CA PRO A 59 0.43 -1.55 12.37
C PRO A 59 1.34 -2.67 11.85
N ALA A 60 2.27 -3.11 12.70
CA ALA A 60 2.93 -4.40 12.52
C ALA A 60 1.89 -5.54 12.41
N PRO A 61 2.27 -6.69 11.80
CA PRO A 61 1.59 -7.97 11.92
C PRO A 61 1.02 -8.22 13.32
N PHE A 62 -0.22 -8.68 13.43
CA PHE A 62 -0.88 -8.82 14.73
C PHE A 62 -1.92 -9.94 14.81
N ASP A 63 -1.99 -10.54 16.00
CA ASP A 63 -3.18 -11.21 16.51
C ASP A 63 -3.94 -10.20 17.38
N PRO A 64 -5.28 -10.08 17.25
CA PRO A 64 -6.04 -9.04 17.93
C PRO A 64 -6.03 -9.19 19.45
N ARG A 65 -5.69 -10.38 19.98
CA ARG A 65 -5.48 -10.64 21.41
C ARG A 65 -4.20 -9.99 21.95
N TYR A 66 -3.26 -9.61 21.08
CA TYR A 66 -1.96 -9.04 21.40
C TYR A 66 -1.65 -7.83 20.52
N ALA A 67 -2.66 -7.04 20.16
CA ALA A 67 -2.50 -5.92 19.24
C ALA A 67 -1.46 -4.91 19.78
N ARG A 68 -0.60 -4.41 18.89
CA ARG A 68 0.45 -3.44 19.22
C ARG A 68 0.26 -2.15 18.43
N TYR A 69 0.23 -1.01 19.11
CA TYR A 69 0.14 0.31 18.46
C TYR A 69 1.51 0.89 18.17
N ASP A 70 1.59 1.71 17.12
CA ASP A 70 2.79 2.45 16.76
C ASP A 70 2.80 3.82 17.44
N ARG A 71 4.00 4.36 17.67
CA ARG A 71 4.24 5.68 18.24
C ARG A 71 5.14 6.53 17.34
N TYR A 72 4.72 7.77 17.07
CA TYR A 72 5.47 8.75 16.29
C TYR A 72 5.61 10.06 17.05
N THR A 73 6.65 10.84 16.74
CA THR A 73 6.89 12.17 17.33
C THR A 73 7.00 13.27 16.27
N PRO A 74 5.94 13.55 15.48
CA PRO A 74 6.01 14.43 14.31
C PRO A 74 5.83 15.92 14.66
N VAL A 75 6.48 16.41 15.72
CA VAL A 75 6.30 17.78 16.22
C VAL A 75 6.67 18.84 15.17
N GLU A 76 7.65 18.53 14.32
CA GLU A 76 8.12 19.38 13.23
C GLU A 76 7.10 19.56 12.09
N LEU A 77 6.06 18.73 12.05
CA LEU A 77 4.99 18.82 11.06
C LEU A 77 3.85 19.74 11.51
N LEU A 78 3.84 20.16 12.77
CA LEU A 78 2.85 21.09 13.31
C LEU A 78 3.08 22.51 12.83
N ARG A 79 2.01 23.31 12.87
CA ARG A 79 2.04 24.72 12.53
C ARG A 79 1.18 25.54 13.49
N GLU A 80 1.42 26.84 13.58
CA GLU A 80 0.50 27.75 14.24
C GLU A 80 -0.83 27.82 13.47
N GLY A 81 -1.95 27.88 14.18
CA GLY A 81 -3.29 27.85 13.61
C GLY A 81 -3.86 26.44 13.46
N GLU A 82 -4.61 26.21 12.38
CA GLU A 82 -5.27 24.93 12.11
C GLU A 82 -4.28 23.86 11.67
N ASN A 83 -4.35 22.70 12.33
CA ASN A 83 -3.62 21.49 12.02
C ASN A 83 -4.59 20.36 11.72
N VAL A 84 -4.18 19.43 10.86
CA VAL A 84 -4.98 18.28 10.44
C VAL A 84 -4.24 16.98 10.65
N ILE A 85 -4.98 16.01 11.15
CA ILE A 85 -4.62 14.60 11.21
C ILE A 85 -5.44 13.87 10.16
N GLY A 86 -4.75 13.24 9.21
CA GLY A 86 -5.35 12.39 8.19
C GLY A 86 -4.92 10.94 8.40
N VAL A 87 -5.87 10.00 8.38
CA VAL A 87 -5.56 8.56 8.38
C VAL A 87 -6.29 7.87 7.23
N LEU A 88 -5.56 7.19 6.36
CA LEU A 88 -6.13 6.22 5.43
C LEU A 88 -6.10 4.86 6.11
N GLY A 89 -7.25 4.38 6.58
CA GLY A 89 -7.40 3.05 7.15
C GLY A 89 -7.83 2.03 6.08
N CYS A 90 -7.30 0.82 6.15
CA CYS A 90 -7.68 -0.31 5.33
C CYS A 90 -8.02 -1.51 6.20
N TYR A 91 -9.28 -1.95 6.17
CA TYR A 91 -9.72 -3.18 6.82
C TYR A 91 -9.73 -4.33 5.82
N TYR A 92 -8.90 -5.34 6.07
CA TYR A 92 -8.81 -6.50 5.20
C TYR A 92 -10.05 -7.36 5.30
N GLY A 93 -10.57 -7.59 6.51
CA GLY A 93 -11.77 -8.39 6.75
C GLY A 93 -11.61 -9.90 6.69
N ASN A 94 -10.54 -10.38 6.05
CA ASN A 94 -10.14 -11.79 6.05
C ASN A 94 -8.74 -11.93 6.67
N PRO A 95 -8.48 -13.02 7.43
CA PRO A 95 -7.13 -13.34 7.90
C PRO A 95 -6.13 -13.47 6.75
N THR A 96 -4.92 -13.02 7.02
CA THR A 96 -3.71 -13.17 6.20
C THR A 96 -2.66 -13.98 6.97
N GLY A 97 -1.54 -14.33 6.34
CA GLY A 97 -0.44 -15.04 7.02
C GLY A 97 0.16 -14.25 8.19
N ASP A 98 0.04 -12.93 8.14
CA ASP A 98 0.64 -11.99 9.09
C ASP A 98 -0.38 -11.30 10.01
N CYS A 99 -1.68 -11.37 9.73
CA CYS A 99 -2.70 -10.65 10.50
C CYS A 99 -4.02 -11.39 10.64
N ILE A 100 -4.66 -11.22 11.80
CA ILE A 100 -6.02 -11.68 12.06
C ILE A 100 -6.92 -10.45 12.30
N PRO A 101 -7.67 -9.99 11.28
CA PRO A 101 -8.60 -8.88 11.47
C PRO A 101 -9.68 -9.22 12.50
N TYR A 102 -9.93 -8.30 13.43
CA TYR A 102 -11.05 -8.37 14.34
C TYR A 102 -12.32 -7.87 13.68
N THR A 103 -13.46 -8.50 13.99
CA THR A 103 -14.74 -8.21 13.34
C THR A 103 -15.08 -6.71 13.40
N GLY A 104 -15.41 -6.16 12.24
CA GLY A 104 -15.95 -4.80 12.09
C GLY A 104 -14.91 -3.70 11.88
N GLY A 105 -13.61 -4.02 11.88
CA GLY A 105 -12.53 -3.06 11.65
C GLY A 105 -12.45 -1.96 12.71
N GLY A 106 -11.48 -1.06 12.58
CA GLY A 106 -11.41 0.08 13.50
C GLY A 106 -10.10 0.81 13.44
N MET A 107 -10.10 2.00 14.02
CA MET A 107 -8.91 2.79 14.24
C MET A 107 -8.99 3.44 15.62
N VAL A 108 -7.84 3.62 16.25
CA VAL A 108 -7.66 4.51 17.39
C VAL A 108 -6.46 5.40 17.13
N PHE A 109 -6.56 6.67 17.50
CA PHE A 109 -5.48 7.64 17.43
C PHE A 109 -5.48 8.50 18.70
N GLN A 110 -4.32 8.73 19.30
CA GLN A 110 -4.15 9.67 20.41
C GLN A 110 -2.87 10.46 20.23
N GLY A 111 -3.01 11.77 19.98
CA GLY A 111 -1.92 12.73 19.98
C GLY A 111 -1.85 13.47 21.32
N GLU A 112 -0.67 13.58 21.92
CA GLU A 112 -0.41 14.29 23.17
C GLU A 112 0.54 15.46 22.89
N LEU A 113 0.00 16.68 22.97
CA LEU A 113 0.77 17.92 22.85
C LEU A 113 1.29 18.28 24.24
N THR A 114 2.60 18.27 24.42
CA THR A 114 3.24 18.81 25.63
C THR A 114 3.50 20.29 25.40
N LEU A 115 2.88 21.13 26.24
CA LEU A 115 3.00 22.58 26.19
C LEU A 115 3.95 23.08 27.28
N SER A 116 4.47 24.29 27.08
CA SER A 116 5.31 24.99 28.04
C SER A 116 4.72 24.99 29.45
N GLY A 117 5.56 24.70 30.44
CA GLY A 117 5.14 24.54 31.84
C GLY A 117 4.54 23.17 32.16
N GLY A 118 4.66 22.18 31.26
CA GLY A 118 4.30 20.77 31.51
C GLY A 118 2.81 20.46 31.37
N ARG A 119 2.02 21.35 30.76
CA ARG A 119 0.59 21.11 30.47
C ARG A 119 0.45 20.22 29.25
N THR A 120 -0.36 19.17 29.32
CA THR A 120 -0.65 18.28 28.17
C THR A 120 -2.05 18.52 27.61
N VAL A 121 -2.17 18.59 26.29
CA VAL A 121 -3.45 18.62 25.56
C VAL A 121 -3.55 17.37 24.70
N VAL A 122 -4.70 16.67 24.77
CA VAL A 122 -4.90 15.42 24.04
C VAL A 122 -5.83 15.63 22.84
N VAL A 123 -5.40 15.13 21.68
CA VAL A 123 -6.18 15.05 20.44
C VAL A 123 -6.46 13.58 20.14
N GLY A 124 -7.58 13.07 20.65
CA GLY A 124 -7.99 11.67 20.52
C GLY A 124 -8.97 11.41 19.37
N SER A 125 -9.03 10.16 18.91
CA SER A 125 -10.16 9.63 18.13
C SER A 125 -11.43 9.59 18.96
N ASP A 126 -12.51 10.18 18.44
CA ASP A 126 -13.80 10.37 19.10
C ASP A 126 -14.89 10.71 18.07
N GLU A 127 -16.08 11.09 18.52
CA GLU A 127 -17.22 11.46 17.68
C GLU A 127 -17.00 12.70 16.81
N SER A 128 -15.98 13.53 17.10
CA SER A 128 -15.67 14.73 16.30
C SER A 128 -14.86 14.43 15.04
N TRP A 129 -14.32 13.20 14.92
CA TRP A 129 -13.67 12.78 13.68
C TRP A 129 -14.67 12.62 12.55
N ARG A 130 -14.21 12.95 11.35
CA ARG A 130 -14.97 12.78 10.12
C ARG A 130 -14.36 11.69 9.28
N CYS A 131 -15.18 11.06 8.44
CA CYS A 131 -14.72 10.00 7.55
C CYS A 131 -15.42 10.02 6.20
N LYS A 132 -14.73 9.46 5.22
CA LYS A 132 -15.26 9.21 3.89
C LYS A 132 -14.87 7.79 3.46
N PRO A 133 -15.85 6.91 3.16
CA PRO A 133 -15.57 5.68 2.42
C PRO A 133 -14.74 5.98 1.18
N ALA A 134 -13.62 5.29 0.99
CA ALA A 134 -12.72 5.57 -0.11
C ALA A 134 -13.24 4.92 -1.40
N THR A 135 -14.21 5.58 -2.02
CA THR A 135 -14.86 5.09 -3.25
C THR A 135 -13.89 4.94 -4.43
N CYS A 136 -12.71 5.57 -4.37
CA CYS A 136 -11.65 5.37 -5.34
C CYS A 136 -11.04 3.96 -5.29
N TRP A 137 -11.14 3.21 -4.17
CA TRP A 137 -10.83 1.77 -4.13
C TRP A 137 -12.13 0.97 -4.23
N PHE A 138 -12.29 0.23 -5.32
CA PHE A 138 -13.39 -0.71 -5.48
C PHE A 138 -13.03 -2.05 -4.81
N PRO A 139 -13.93 -2.62 -3.99
CA PRO A 139 -13.70 -3.94 -3.44
C PRO A 139 -13.80 -4.99 -4.58
N PRO A 140 -12.75 -5.79 -4.82
CA PRO A 140 -12.82 -6.93 -5.72
C PRO A 140 -13.63 -8.06 -5.08
N ILE A 141 -14.18 -8.95 -5.91
CA ILE A 141 -14.93 -10.12 -5.46
C ILE A 141 -13.98 -11.21 -4.91
N THR A 142 -12.72 -11.19 -5.35
CA THR A 142 -11.68 -12.15 -4.98
C THR A 142 -10.54 -11.51 -4.19
N ARG A 143 -9.74 -12.34 -3.52
CA ARG A 143 -8.54 -11.96 -2.76
C ARG A 143 -7.28 -12.40 -3.48
N ARG A 144 -6.14 -11.79 -3.12
CA ARG A 144 -4.84 -12.12 -3.72
C ARG A 144 -4.48 -13.60 -3.57
N SER A 145 -4.61 -14.16 -2.37
CA SER A 145 -4.39 -15.59 -2.12
C SER A 145 -5.12 -16.07 -0.85
N GLY A 146 -4.92 -17.34 -0.49
CA GLY A 146 -5.37 -17.87 0.81
C GLY A 146 -4.84 -17.10 2.02
N TRP A 147 -3.70 -16.43 1.84
CA TRP A 147 -2.87 -15.84 2.88
C TRP A 147 -2.60 -14.35 2.68
N ARG A 148 -2.97 -13.79 1.52
CA ARG A 148 -2.84 -12.37 1.18
C ARG A 148 -4.21 -11.79 0.84
N SER A 149 -4.49 -10.60 1.36
CA SER A 149 -5.82 -10.01 1.23
C SER A 149 -5.97 -9.20 -0.04
N LEU A 150 -5.17 -8.14 -0.23
CA LEU A 150 -5.54 -7.05 -1.13
C LEU A 150 -5.25 -7.30 -2.61
N ILE A 151 -6.27 -7.07 -3.43
CA ILE A 151 -6.19 -6.68 -4.83
C ILE A 151 -6.72 -5.26 -4.91
N GLU A 152 -5.95 -4.36 -5.47
CA GLU A 152 -6.32 -2.95 -5.55
C GLU A 152 -6.94 -2.66 -6.91
N TRP A 153 -8.21 -2.30 -6.90
CA TRP A 153 -8.88 -1.72 -8.06
C TRP A 153 -9.15 -0.25 -7.76
N TYR A 154 -8.33 0.61 -8.33
CA TYR A 154 -8.29 2.02 -8.01
C TYR A 154 -8.72 2.89 -9.18
N ASP A 155 -9.50 3.94 -8.90
CA ASP A 155 -9.85 4.99 -9.84
C ASP A 155 -9.50 6.37 -9.29
N ALA A 156 -8.44 6.95 -9.85
CA ALA A 156 -7.87 8.22 -9.41
C ALA A 156 -8.83 9.40 -9.61
N ARG A 157 -9.84 9.27 -10.49
CA ARG A 157 -10.84 10.32 -10.73
C ARG A 157 -11.71 10.57 -9.50
N TRP A 158 -11.77 9.61 -8.58
CA TRP A 158 -12.60 9.67 -7.37
C TRP A 158 -11.78 9.88 -6.09
N TYR A 159 -10.46 10.00 -6.21
CA TYR A 159 -9.60 10.29 -5.07
C TYR A 159 -9.80 11.73 -4.61
N PRO A 160 -10.05 11.98 -3.31
CA PRO A 160 -10.16 13.34 -2.79
C PRO A 160 -8.76 13.94 -2.66
N GLU A 161 -8.24 14.55 -3.72
CA GLU A 161 -6.94 15.22 -3.69
C GLU A 161 -6.82 16.19 -2.50
N HIS A 162 -5.66 16.23 -1.86
CA HIS A 162 -5.35 17.09 -0.71
C HIS A 162 -6.21 16.87 0.56
N TRP A 163 -6.96 15.76 0.67
CA TRP A 163 -7.85 15.48 1.81
C TRP A 163 -7.21 15.49 3.19
N HIS A 164 -5.89 15.35 3.27
CA HIS A 164 -5.10 15.36 4.51
C HIS A 164 -4.44 16.72 4.79
N GLU A 165 -4.76 17.75 4.00
CA GLU A 165 -4.24 19.12 4.14
C GLU A 165 -5.27 20.06 4.80
N PRO A 166 -4.85 21.06 5.60
CA PRO A 166 -5.78 21.91 6.35
C PRO A 166 -6.85 22.63 5.53
N ASP A 167 -6.53 23.10 4.32
CA ASP A 167 -7.45 23.91 3.52
C ASP A 167 -8.55 23.07 2.81
N PHE A 168 -8.54 21.74 2.98
CA PHE A 168 -9.54 20.85 2.41
C PHE A 168 -10.90 20.97 3.11
N ASP A 169 -11.95 21.21 2.33
CA ASP A 169 -13.33 21.22 2.83
C ASP A 169 -13.89 19.80 3.01
N ASP A 170 -13.95 19.38 4.27
CA ASP A 170 -14.55 18.10 4.66
C ASP A 170 -16.05 18.21 5.02
N SER A 171 -16.72 19.34 4.77
CA SER A 171 -18.13 19.59 5.14
C SER A 171 -19.12 18.51 4.71
N ALA A 172 -18.84 17.80 3.61
CA ALA A 172 -19.65 16.69 3.11
C ALA A 172 -19.30 15.30 3.70
N TRP A 173 -18.27 15.21 4.55
CA TRP A 173 -17.82 13.95 5.13
C TRP A 173 -18.74 13.48 6.25
N LEU A 174 -18.85 12.16 6.37
CA LEU A 174 -19.74 11.50 7.32
C LEU A 174 -19.12 11.52 8.73
N PRO A 175 -19.95 11.54 9.79
CA PRO A 175 -19.45 11.26 11.12
C PRO A 175 -18.97 9.80 11.23
N VAL A 176 -17.94 9.59 12.04
CA VAL A 176 -17.50 8.24 12.44
C VAL A 176 -18.49 7.60 13.40
N ASN A 177 -18.45 6.28 13.48
CA ASN A 177 -19.05 5.53 14.59
C ASN A 177 -17.98 5.34 15.67
N ALA A 178 -18.11 6.05 16.79
CA ALA A 178 -17.21 5.92 17.93
C ALA A 178 -17.75 4.92 18.97
N ALA A 179 -16.84 4.21 19.63
CA ALA A 179 -17.18 3.43 20.81
C ALA A 179 -17.68 4.33 21.96
N SER A 180 -18.54 3.79 22.83
CA SER A 180 -19.12 4.54 23.94
C SER A 180 -18.14 4.89 25.06
N ARG A 181 -16.98 4.22 25.09
CA ARG A 181 -15.93 4.39 26.11
C ARG A 181 -14.55 4.48 25.46
N PRO A 182 -13.59 5.13 26.13
CA PRO A 182 -12.18 5.06 25.71
C PRO A 182 -11.69 3.63 25.56
N LEU A 183 -10.70 3.45 24.69
CA LEU A 183 -10.12 2.14 24.43
C LEU A 183 -9.38 1.64 25.67
N THR A 184 -9.59 0.39 26.05
CA THR A 184 -8.80 -0.28 27.11
C THR A 184 -8.01 -1.46 26.57
N ALA A 185 -8.59 -2.18 25.61
CA ALA A 185 -7.97 -3.24 24.84
C ALA A 185 -8.61 -3.31 23.45
N TRP A 186 -7.90 -3.85 22.45
CA TRP A 186 -8.45 -4.01 21.10
C TRP A 186 -9.61 -5.02 21.06
N VAL A 187 -9.43 -6.12 21.80
CA VAL A 187 -10.43 -7.14 22.06
C VAL A 187 -10.60 -7.33 23.55
N GLU A 188 -11.79 -7.77 23.97
CA GLU A 188 -12.07 -8.03 25.37
C GLU A 188 -11.11 -9.09 25.94
N GLY A 189 -10.44 -8.75 27.05
CA GLY A 189 -9.42 -9.60 27.68
C GLY A 189 -8.08 -9.69 26.93
N GLY A 190 -7.93 -9.01 25.79
CA GLY A 190 -6.68 -8.94 25.05
C GLY A 190 -5.69 -7.93 25.64
N GLU A 191 -4.43 -8.09 25.27
CA GLU A 191 -3.37 -7.11 25.51
C GLU A 191 -3.37 -6.06 24.39
N PHE A 192 -3.21 -4.79 24.78
CA PHE A 192 -2.99 -3.69 23.85
C PHE A 192 -1.84 -2.81 24.34
N SER A 193 -0.68 -2.94 23.72
CA SER A 193 0.58 -2.32 24.18
C SER A 193 1.36 -1.68 23.03
N GLU A 194 2.39 -0.92 23.37
CA GLU A 194 3.23 -0.26 22.37
C GLU A 194 4.06 -1.30 21.62
N ARG A 195 4.32 -1.07 20.34
CA ARG A 195 5.25 -1.85 19.53
C ARG A 195 6.66 -1.82 20.15
N GLU A 196 7.27 -2.99 20.32
CA GLU A 196 8.58 -3.16 20.99
C GLU A 196 9.77 -3.31 20.02
N ILE A 197 9.51 -3.36 18.71
CA ILE A 197 10.51 -3.54 17.66
C ILE A 197 10.71 -2.24 16.87
N GLY A 198 11.91 -2.04 16.32
CA GLY A 198 12.22 -0.86 15.49
C GLY A 198 11.36 -0.81 14.24
N TYR A 199 11.07 0.40 13.73
CA TYR A 199 10.20 0.61 12.56
C TYR A 199 10.85 0.16 11.25
N MET A 200 10.01 -0.32 10.32
CA MET A 200 10.41 -0.57 8.95
C MET A 200 10.90 0.71 8.28
N GLN A 201 11.91 0.57 7.43
CA GLN A 201 12.42 1.61 6.56
C GLN A 201 11.87 1.45 5.15
N PHE A 202 11.66 2.58 4.48
CA PHE A 202 11.01 2.64 3.17
C PHE A 202 11.89 3.26 2.08
N PRO A 203 13.10 2.71 1.79
CA PRO A 203 13.96 3.27 0.76
C PRO A 203 13.33 3.09 -0.63
N GLN A 204 13.47 4.11 -1.48
CA GLN A 204 13.01 4.04 -2.87
C GLN A 204 14.09 3.45 -3.76
N HIS A 205 13.71 2.45 -4.55
CA HIS A 205 14.48 1.89 -5.64
C HIS A 205 13.81 2.26 -6.96
N GLU A 206 14.34 3.29 -7.61
CA GLU A 206 13.85 3.76 -8.92
C GLU A 206 14.51 3.02 -10.08
N LEU A 207 13.73 2.77 -11.12
CA LEU A 207 14.21 2.17 -12.37
C LEU A 207 14.42 3.25 -13.43
N THR A 208 15.45 3.06 -14.25
CA THR A 208 15.78 3.96 -15.35
C THR A 208 15.02 3.63 -16.64
N GLY A 209 14.41 2.45 -16.71
CA GLY A 209 13.88 1.94 -17.96
C GLY A 209 13.07 0.66 -17.85
N ALA A 210 12.33 0.38 -18.93
CA ALA A 210 11.63 -0.89 -19.12
C ALA A 210 12.57 -1.89 -19.81
N ARG A 211 12.65 -3.10 -19.26
CA ARG A 211 13.40 -4.22 -19.84
C ARG A 211 12.73 -4.75 -21.10
N TRP A 212 11.39 -4.82 -21.11
CA TRP A 212 10.62 -5.26 -22.28
C TRP A 212 9.43 -4.37 -22.56
N VAL A 213 9.14 -4.13 -23.84
CA VAL A 213 7.91 -3.50 -24.29
C VAL A 213 7.33 -4.25 -25.47
N GLY A 214 6.05 -4.59 -25.39
CA GLY A 214 5.35 -5.26 -26.48
C GLY A 214 3.87 -4.91 -26.51
N ARG A 215 3.17 -5.53 -27.46
CA ARG A 215 1.75 -5.32 -27.68
C ARG A 215 1.02 -6.64 -27.80
N VAL A 216 -0.13 -6.75 -27.15
CA VAL A 216 -0.99 -7.93 -27.17
C VAL A 216 -2.44 -7.55 -27.47
N ALA A 217 -3.20 -8.49 -28.03
CA ALA A 217 -4.66 -8.40 -28.10
C ALA A 217 -5.28 -9.17 -26.93
N TRP A 218 -6.30 -8.58 -26.32
CA TRP A 218 -7.08 -9.26 -25.28
C TRP A 218 -8.13 -10.16 -25.95
N GLN A 219 -8.19 -11.41 -25.50
CA GLN A 219 -9.32 -12.30 -25.76
C GLN A 219 -10.56 -11.85 -25.00
N ASP A 220 -10.37 -11.32 -23.79
CA ASP A 220 -11.45 -10.90 -22.92
C ASP A 220 -11.03 -9.74 -22.01
N GLU A 221 -11.99 -9.06 -21.39
CA GLU A 221 -11.70 -7.86 -20.59
C GLU A 221 -10.79 -8.22 -19.39
N PRO A 222 -9.61 -7.56 -19.21
CA PRO A 222 -8.70 -7.88 -18.11
C PRO A 222 -9.32 -7.70 -16.72
N ALA A 223 -10.39 -6.90 -16.66
CA ALA A 223 -11.24 -6.76 -15.48
C ALA A 223 -11.71 -8.12 -14.95
N ASN A 224 -12.06 -9.07 -15.82
CA ASN A 224 -12.57 -10.37 -15.43
C ASN A 224 -11.50 -11.20 -14.70
N VAL A 225 -10.24 -11.10 -15.13
CA VAL A 225 -9.11 -11.73 -14.42
C VAL A 225 -8.95 -11.17 -13.02
N ILE A 226 -9.12 -9.85 -12.86
CA ILE A 226 -9.04 -9.18 -11.57
C ILE A 226 -10.24 -9.55 -10.67
N ARG A 227 -11.46 -9.65 -11.23
CA ARG A 227 -12.69 -9.97 -10.49
C ARG A 227 -12.75 -11.42 -10.03
N TYR A 228 -12.48 -12.35 -10.94
CA TYR A 228 -12.75 -13.78 -10.75
C TYR A 228 -11.46 -14.59 -10.50
N GLY A 229 -10.30 -14.03 -10.79
CA GLY A 229 -9.02 -14.73 -10.73
C GLY A 229 -8.84 -15.71 -11.90
N ILE A 230 -7.59 -16.04 -12.24
CA ILE A 230 -7.27 -16.88 -13.39
C ILE A 230 -7.84 -18.31 -13.25
N ARG A 231 -7.90 -18.88 -12.04
CA ARG A 231 -8.32 -20.28 -11.84
C ARG A 231 -9.79 -20.53 -12.16
N GLU A 232 -10.67 -19.58 -11.85
CA GLU A 232 -12.10 -19.68 -12.15
C GLU A 232 -12.39 -19.42 -13.64
N TYR A 233 -11.43 -18.82 -14.35
CA TYR A 233 -11.59 -18.33 -15.72
C TYR A 233 -10.91 -19.19 -16.80
N ALA A 234 -9.80 -19.86 -16.46
CA ALA A 234 -8.89 -20.46 -17.43
C ALA A 234 -9.16 -21.90 -17.92
N PRO A 235 -10.06 -22.75 -17.37
CA PRO A 235 -10.20 -24.10 -17.91
C PRO A 235 -10.81 -24.14 -19.33
N GLU A 236 -11.58 -23.12 -19.72
CA GLU A 236 -12.35 -23.12 -20.99
C GLU A 236 -11.91 -22.06 -22.01
N ILE A 237 -11.10 -21.08 -21.59
CA ILE A 237 -10.67 -19.93 -22.40
C ILE A 237 -9.15 -19.91 -22.30
N GLY A 238 -8.41 -20.00 -23.41
CA GLY A 238 -6.95 -20.18 -23.48
C GLY A 238 -6.07 -19.05 -22.94
N GLY A 239 -6.42 -18.46 -21.79
CA GLY A 239 -5.86 -17.24 -21.23
C GLY A 239 -6.64 -15.99 -21.65
N PRO A 240 -6.41 -14.84 -21.00
CA PRO A 240 -7.05 -13.58 -21.38
C PRO A 240 -6.45 -12.97 -22.66
N VAL A 241 -5.37 -13.50 -23.21
CA VAL A 241 -4.62 -12.91 -24.34
C VAL A 241 -4.71 -13.83 -25.55
N THR A 242 -5.07 -13.28 -26.72
CA THR A 242 -5.18 -14.05 -27.98
C THR A 242 -3.87 -14.14 -28.75
N ASP A 243 -3.12 -13.03 -28.86
CA ASP A 243 -1.91 -12.96 -29.69
C ASP A 243 -0.90 -11.92 -29.18
N LEU A 244 0.40 -12.20 -29.40
CA LEU A 244 1.48 -11.22 -29.30
C LEU A 244 1.59 -10.48 -30.65
N LEU A 245 1.13 -9.23 -30.69
CA LEU A 245 1.04 -8.42 -31.91
C LEU A 245 2.37 -7.77 -32.32
N GLN A 246 3.30 -7.62 -31.37
CA GLN A 246 4.63 -7.05 -31.61
C GLN A 246 5.68 -7.81 -30.82
N THR A 247 6.80 -8.13 -31.47
CA THR A 247 7.97 -8.69 -30.80
C THR A 247 8.45 -7.73 -29.71
N PRO A 248 8.77 -8.21 -28.50
CA PRO A 248 9.23 -7.35 -27.43
C PRO A 248 10.50 -6.62 -27.84
N THR A 249 10.51 -5.32 -27.62
CA THR A 249 11.73 -4.50 -27.68
C THR A 249 12.37 -4.49 -26.30
N HIS A 250 13.70 -4.40 -26.26
CA HIS A 250 14.47 -4.47 -25.03
C HIS A 250 15.07 -3.12 -24.65
N ASP A 251 15.23 -2.89 -23.35
CA ASP A 251 16.05 -1.83 -22.73
C ASP A 251 15.69 -0.40 -23.18
N LEU A 252 14.48 0.05 -22.83
CA LEU A 252 13.99 1.40 -23.10
C LEU A 252 14.14 2.32 -21.90
N GLN A 253 14.50 3.58 -22.13
CA GLN A 253 14.66 4.57 -21.07
C GLN A 253 13.35 5.28 -20.72
N LEU A 254 13.20 5.66 -19.46
CA LEU A 254 12.17 6.61 -19.01
C LEU A 254 12.66 8.07 -19.19
N PRO A 255 11.77 9.04 -19.49
CA PRO A 255 10.33 8.88 -19.70
C PRO A 255 10.02 8.15 -21.01
N LEU A 256 9.01 7.28 -20.98
CA LEU A 256 8.55 6.50 -22.13
C LEU A 256 7.16 6.95 -22.57
N VAL A 257 6.99 7.17 -23.88
CA VAL A 257 5.70 7.59 -24.46
C VAL A 257 5.05 6.41 -25.19
N VAL A 258 3.91 5.95 -24.68
CA VAL A 258 3.01 5.02 -25.36
C VAL A 258 2.02 5.84 -26.18
N LYS A 259 2.24 5.91 -27.50
CA LYS A 259 1.51 6.84 -28.39
C LYS A 259 0.02 6.51 -28.55
N GLU A 260 -0.28 5.31 -29.01
CA GLU A 260 -1.64 4.87 -29.28
C GLU A 260 -1.77 3.38 -29.00
N VAL A 261 -2.80 3.03 -28.23
CA VAL A 261 -3.20 1.64 -27.97
C VAL A 261 -4.57 1.42 -28.61
N PRO A 262 -4.66 0.63 -29.71
CA PRO A 262 -5.94 0.34 -30.34
C PRO A 262 -6.93 -0.32 -29.37
N ALA A 263 -8.23 -0.10 -29.60
CA ALA A 263 -9.28 -0.75 -28.84
C ALA A 263 -9.13 -2.29 -28.87
N GLY A 264 -9.29 -2.93 -27.71
CA GLY A 264 -9.09 -4.38 -27.56
C GLY A 264 -7.63 -4.82 -27.47
N GLN A 265 -6.66 -3.89 -27.50
CA GLN A 265 -5.24 -4.18 -27.34
C GLN A 265 -4.68 -3.56 -26.06
N CYS A 266 -3.50 -4.03 -25.68
CA CYS A 266 -2.71 -3.47 -24.60
C CYS A 266 -1.25 -3.33 -25.01
N THR A 267 -0.62 -2.20 -24.64
CA THR A 267 0.84 -2.08 -24.63
C THR A 267 1.33 -2.41 -23.23
N TYR A 268 2.15 -3.45 -23.11
CA TYR A 268 2.72 -3.84 -21.83
C TYR A 268 4.19 -3.44 -21.75
N LEU A 269 4.60 -3.07 -20.53
CA LEU A 269 5.94 -2.66 -20.15
C LEU A 269 6.38 -3.55 -19.01
N VAL A 270 7.51 -4.23 -19.14
CA VAL A 270 8.08 -5.03 -18.04
C VAL A 270 9.36 -4.40 -17.55
N PHE A 271 9.45 -4.33 -16.23
CA PHE A 271 10.51 -3.73 -15.45
C PHE A 271 11.23 -4.84 -14.69
N ASP A 272 12.57 -4.86 -14.72
CA ASP A 272 13.39 -5.79 -13.96
C ASP A 272 14.21 -5.01 -12.92
N PHE A 273 14.00 -5.31 -11.65
CA PHE A 273 14.73 -4.71 -10.53
C PHE A 273 16.14 -5.31 -10.33
N GLY A 274 16.52 -6.28 -11.18
CA GLY A 274 17.83 -6.95 -11.17
C GLY A 274 17.97 -8.02 -10.08
N LYS A 275 17.22 -7.88 -8.99
CA LYS A 275 17.06 -8.80 -7.87
C LYS A 275 15.63 -8.72 -7.35
N GLU A 276 15.22 -9.70 -6.55
CA GLU A 276 13.96 -9.62 -5.83
C GLU A 276 13.97 -8.46 -4.84
N VAL A 277 12.84 -7.78 -4.71
CA VAL A 277 12.58 -6.68 -3.78
C VAL A 277 11.24 -6.95 -3.09
N THR A 278 11.15 -6.65 -1.80
CA THR A 278 9.89 -6.66 -1.05
C THR A 278 9.46 -5.20 -0.86
N GLY A 279 8.30 -4.81 -1.40
CA GLY A 279 7.84 -3.43 -1.31
C GLY A 279 6.66 -3.08 -2.19
N ARG A 280 6.40 -1.77 -2.31
CA ARG A 280 5.24 -1.21 -3.00
C ARG A 280 5.65 -0.62 -4.33
N LEU A 281 5.07 -1.16 -5.41
CA LEU A 281 5.26 -0.64 -6.76
C LEU A 281 4.56 0.71 -6.92
N GLY A 282 5.29 1.70 -7.43
CA GLY A 282 4.73 3.00 -7.77
C GLY A 282 5.16 3.47 -9.15
N PHE A 283 4.38 4.39 -9.69
CA PHE A 283 4.69 5.05 -10.96
C PHE A 283 4.20 6.51 -11.00
N GLU A 284 4.82 7.28 -11.89
CA GLU A 284 4.40 8.61 -12.28
C GLU A 284 4.01 8.59 -13.75
N VAL A 285 2.81 9.06 -14.06
CA VAL A 285 2.25 9.01 -15.41
C VAL A 285 1.51 10.29 -15.75
N GLU A 286 1.51 10.64 -17.03
CA GLU A 286 0.62 11.64 -17.60
C GLU A 286 -0.23 10.98 -18.69
N ALA A 287 -1.55 11.03 -18.52
CA ALA A 287 -2.50 10.36 -19.40
C ALA A 287 -3.86 11.07 -19.38
N ALA A 288 -4.67 10.82 -20.41
CA ALA A 288 -6.07 11.22 -20.41
C ALA A 288 -6.89 10.44 -19.38
N ALA A 289 -7.90 11.08 -18.81
CA ALA A 289 -8.81 10.46 -17.85
C ALA A 289 -9.46 9.19 -18.42
N GLY A 290 -9.51 8.13 -17.62
CA GLY A 290 -10.04 6.83 -18.01
C GLY A 290 -9.01 5.87 -18.62
N THR A 291 -7.79 6.31 -18.90
CA THR A 291 -6.68 5.41 -19.25
C THR A 291 -6.47 4.38 -18.16
N ILE A 292 -6.38 3.09 -18.53
CA ILE A 292 -6.23 1.99 -17.57
C ILE A 292 -4.78 1.51 -17.61
N ILE A 293 -4.21 1.32 -16.41
CA ILE A 293 -2.93 0.67 -16.19
C ILE A 293 -3.19 -0.52 -15.27
N ASP A 294 -3.13 -1.73 -15.82
CA ASP A 294 -3.18 -2.96 -15.04
C ASP A 294 -1.76 -3.38 -14.66
N LEU A 295 -1.55 -3.76 -13.41
CA LEU A 295 -0.22 -4.04 -12.84
C LEU A 295 -0.16 -5.48 -12.36
N THR A 296 0.94 -6.18 -12.63
CA THR A 296 1.22 -7.48 -12.02
C THR A 296 2.70 -7.62 -11.73
N VAL A 297 3.03 -8.43 -10.72
CA VAL A 297 4.42 -8.67 -10.31
C VAL A 297 4.77 -10.16 -10.24
N LYS A 298 6.06 -10.48 -10.38
CA LYS A 298 6.64 -11.84 -10.39
C LYS A 298 8.07 -11.91 -9.85
N GLU A 299 8.42 -13.02 -9.23
CA GLU A 299 9.81 -13.37 -8.87
C GLU A 299 10.63 -13.81 -10.09
N VAL A 300 10.01 -14.61 -10.97
CA VAL A 300 10.64 -15.15 -12.18
C VAL A 300 9.87 -14.70 -13.40
N ALA A 301 10.55 -14.03 -14.33
CA ALA A 301 10.06 -13.86 -15.69
C ALA A 301 10.35 -15.16 -16.45
N GLY A 302 9.32 -15.77 -17.03
CA GLY A 302 9.51 -16.88 -17.98
C GLY A 302 10.11 -16.39 -19.30
N GLU A 303 10.15 -17.26 -20.31
CA GLU A 303 10.57 -16.86 -21.67
C GLU A 303 9.60 -15.86 -22.34
N GLN A 304 8.39 -15.72 -21.78
CA GLN A 304 7.37 -14.82 -22.28
C GLN A 304 7.51 -13.43 -21.65
N ALA A 305 7.51 -12.40 -22.51
CA ALA A 305 7.57 -11.02 -22.08
C ALA A 305 6.24 -10.52 -21.46
N PHE A 306 5.11 -11.16 -21.77
CA PHE A 306 3.85 -10.87 -21.09
C PHE A 306 3.66 -11.81 -19.89
N MET A 307 3.44 -11.26 -18.70
CA MET A 307 3.35 -12.02 -17.46
C MET A 307 1.92 -12.41 -17.11
N PHE A 308 1.64 -13.71 -17.01
CA PHE A 308 0.38 -14.25 -16.49
C PHE A 308 0.48 -14.56 -14.99
N SER A 309 -0.61 -14.46 -14.25
CA SER A 309 -0.63 -14.90 -12.84
C SER A 309 -0.50 -16.41 -12.74
N VAL A 310 0.05 -16.89 -11.62
CA VAL A 310 0.07 -18.32 -11.34
C VAL A 310 -1.29 -18.73 -10.79
N PRO A 311 -1.77 -19.95 -11.08
CA PRO A 311 -2.91 -20.50 -10.35
C PRO A 311 -2.60 -20.39 -8.85
N HIS A 312 -3.55 -19.88 -8.05
CA HIS A 312 -3.46 -19.69 -6.59
C HIS A 312 -2.79 -18.39 -6.06
N TYR A 313 -2.29 -17.50 -6.92
CA TYR A 313 -1.81 -16.17 -6.51
C TYR A 313 -2.16 -15.10 -7.54
N ASN A 314 -3.11 -14.22 -7.20
CA ASN A 314 -3.59 -13.15 -8.07
C ASN A 314 -2.92 -11.81 -7.73
N SER A 315 -1.77 -11.54 -8.35
CA SER A 315 -0.99 -10.31 -8.13
C SER A 315 -1.44 -9.11 -8.96
N TRP A 316 -2.57 -9.20 -9.67
CA TRP A 316 -3.06 -8.09 -10.48
C TRP A 316 -3.66 -6.98 -9.64
N ASN A 317 -3.36 -5.74 -10.01
CA ASN A 317 -4.02 -4.52 -9.54
C ASN A 317 -4.45 -3.71 -10.77
N ARG A 318 -5.44 -2.84 -10.61
CA ARG A 318 -5.91 -1.95 -11.65
C ARG A 318 -5.86 -0.51 -11.18
N TYR A 319 -5.33 0.36 -12.03
CA TYR A 319 -5.36 1.80 -11.84
C TYR A 319 -6.06 2.47 -13.02
N THR A 320 -7.05 3.32 -12.73
CA THR A 320 -7.70 4.18 -13.72
C THR A 320 -7.23 5.62 -13.53
N CYS A 321 -6.65 6.19 -14.58
CA CYS A 321 -6.06 7.53 -14.55
C CYS A 321 -7.15 8.62 -14.44
N ARG A 322 -6.85 9.66 -13.68
CA ARG A 322 -7.46 10.99 -13.86
C ARG A 322 -6.74 11.74 -14.98
N GLU A 323 -7.23 12.93 -15.31
CA GLU A 323 -6.62 13.75 -16.36
C GLU A 323 -5.24 14.28 -15.93
N GLY A 324 -4.29 14.27 -16.87
CA GLY A 324 -2.99 14.90 -16.71
C GLY A 324 -1.98 14.09 -15.88
N ALA A 325 -1.01 14.82 -15.31
CA ALA A 325 0.07 14.23 -14.52
C ALA A 325 -0.41 13.77 -13.14
N GLN A 326 0.00 12.56 -12.75
CA GLN A 326 -0.37 11.93 -11.49
C GLN A 326 0.69 10.94 -11.01
N THR A 327 0.70 10.71 -9.72
CA THR A 327 1.59 9.77 -9.04
C THR A 327 0.73 8.80 -8.25
N TRP A 328 1.03 7.51 -8.35
CA TRP A 328 0.34 6.50 -7.57
C TRP A 328 1.28 5.37 -7.16
N GLN A 329 0.96 4.74 -6.03
CA GLN A 329 1.66 3.60 -5.48
C GLN A 329 0.60 2.63 -4.93
N VAL A 330 0.82 1.33 -5.11
CA VAL A 330 -0.01 0.31 -4.44
C VAL A 330 0.04 0.50 -2.93
N PHE A 331 -1.11 0.37 -2.27
CA PHE A 331 -1.21 0.46 -0.82
C PHE A 331 -0.52 -0.72 -0.13
N ASP A 332 -0.76 -1.95 -0.60
CA ASP A 332 -0.13 -3.16 -0.04
C ASP A 332 1.17 -3.50 -0.78
N TYR A 333 2.12 -4.09 -0.04
CA TYR A 333 3.41 -4.48 -0.61
C TYR A 333 3.32 -5.87 -1.26
N ASP A 334 4.33 -6.23 -2.05
CA ASP A 334 4.52 -7.59 -2.58
C ASP A 334 6.03 -7.88 -2.65
N CYS A 335 6.42 -9.14 -2.87
CA CYS A 335 7.80 -9.51 -3.14
C CYS A 335 7.96 -10.01 -4.58
N TYR A 336 8.83 -9.35 -5.33
CA TYR A 336 8.97 -9.53 -6.76
C TYR A 336 10.32 -9.05 -7.28
N ARG A 337 10.72 -9.53 -8.45
CA ARG A 337 11.83 -8.98 -9.25
C ARG A 337 11.35 -8.25 -10.49
N TYR A 338 10.24 -8.71 -11.06
CA TYR A 338 9.67 -8.19 -12.28
C TYR A 338 8.31 -7.56 -12.01
N ALA A 339 8.08 -6.39 -12.58
CA ALA A 339 6.78 -5.72 -12.59
C ALA A 339 6.33 -5.47 -14.03
N GLN A 340 5.07 -5.71 -14.34
CA GLN A 340 4.47 -5.40 -15.63
C GLN A 340 3.39 -4.33 -15.46
N LEU A 341 3.45 -3.30 -16.30
CA LEU A 341 2.38 -2.32 -16.50
C LEU A 341 1.73 -2.58 -17.86
N ALA A 342 0.45 -2.89 -17.87
CA ALA A 342 -0.37 -3.16 -19.05
C ALA A 342 -1.31 -1.96 -19.29
N ILE A 343 -0.99 -1.16 -20.31
CA ILE A 343 -1.66 0.11 -20.61
C ILE A 343 -2.67 -0.09 -21.74
N HIS A 344 -3.92 0.29 -21.50
CA HIS A 344 -5.02 0.23 -22.47
C HIS A 344 -6.13 1.26 -22.14
N ASN A 345 -7.21 1.25 -22.92
CA ASN A 345 -8.30 2.22 -22.84
C ASN A 345 -7.81 3.69 -22.91
N THR A 346 -6.82 3.94 -23.77
CA THR A 346 -6.13 5.24 -23.88
C THR A 346 -6.88 6.20 -24.79
N GLN A 347 -6.93 7.48 -24.44
CA GLN A 347 -7.35 8.57 -25.33
C GLN A 347 -6.17 9.48 -25.62
N GLY A 348 -5.35 9.11 -26.62
CA GLY A 348 -4.09 9.79 -26.92
C GLY A 348 -2.88 9.21 -26.19
N PRO A 349 -1.74 9.91 -26.22
CA PRO A 349 -0.48 9.39 -25.70
C PRO A 349 -0.47 9.31 -24.17
N VAL A 350 0.19 8.26 -23.66
CA VAL A 350 0.48 8.05 -22.24
C VAL A 350 1.98 8.20 -22.02
N THR A 351 2.37 9.12 -21.15
CA THR A 351 3.78 9.34 -20.81
C THR A 351 4.07 8.76 -19.43
N LEU A 352 4.80 7.65 -19.39
CA LEU A 352 5.29 7.06 -18.15
C LEU A 352 6.63 7.72 -17.78
N ARG A 353 6.67 8.44 -16.66
CA ARG A 353 7.82 9.26 -16.26
C ARG A 353 8.76 8.53 -15.32
N ARG A 354 8.22 7.83 -14.31
CA ARG A 354 8.98 7.12 -13.28
C ARG A 354 8.29 5.82 -12.91
N VAL A 355 9.09 4.83 -12.54
CA VAL A 355 8.65 3.56 -11.94
C VAL A 355 9.63 3.23 -10.81
N TRP A 356 9.10 2.87 -9.64
CA TRP A 356 9.92 2.55 -8.48
C TRP A 356 9.30 1.46 -7.62
N CYS A 357 10.11 0.86 -6.75
CA CYS A 357 9.66 0.12 -5.59
C CYS A 357 10.01 0.94 -4.34
N GLU A 358 9.03 1.25 -3.51
CA GLU A 358 9.29 1.64 -2.12
C GLU A 358 9.46 0.36 -1.33
N GLU A 359 10.71 -0.01 -1.06
CA GLU A 359 11.03 -1.26 -0.38
C GLU A 359 10.53 -1.21 1.05
N GLN A 360 10.21 -2.36 1.64
CA GLN A 360 9.87 -2.50 3.05
C GLN A 360 11.00 -3.28 3.71
N ARG A 361 11.91 -2.59 4.39
CA ARG A 361 13.13 -3.19 4.97
C ARG A 361 13.17 -3.04 6.48
N TYR A 362 13.35 -4.16 7.18
CA TYR A 362 13.67 -4.11 8.60
C TYR A 362 15.13 -3.62 8.75
N PRO A 363 15.43 -2.72 9.71
CA PRO A 363 16.76 -2.15 9.88
C PRO A 363 17.74 -3.16 10.52
N LEU A 364 18.07 -4.23 9.79
CA LEU A 364 19.01 -5.27 10.22
C LEU A 364 20.45 -4.74 10.31
N GLU A 365 21.14 -5.14 11.37
CA GLU A 365 22.59 -4.92 11.53
C GLU A 365 23.36 -6.16 11.03
N TYR A 366 24.13 -6.00 9.96
CA TYR A 366 24.99 -7.07 9.43
C TYR A 366 26.25 -7.27 10.28
N ARG A 367 26.20 -8.22 11.22
CA ARG A 367 27.35 -8.56 12.08
C ARG A 367 28.24 -9.66 11.53
N GLY A 368 27.68 -10.56 10.73
CA GLY A 368 28.40 -11.68 10.12
C GLY A 368 28.86 -11.35 8.71
N SER A 369 30.04 -11.85 8.32
CA SER A 369 30.49 -11.85 6.94
C SER A 369 31.18 -13.18 6.63
N PHE A 370 31.17 -13.57 5.35
CA PHE A 370 31.85 -14.76 4.88
C PHE A 370 32.41 -14.51 3.49
N THR A 371 33.62 -15.01 3.23
CA THR A 371 34.19 -15.10 1.90
C THR A 371 35.16 -16.27 1.87
N CYS A 372 35.24 -16.97 0.74
CA CYS A 372 36.23 -18.00 0.48
C CYS A 372 36.77 -17.89 -0.96
N SER A 373 37.69 -18.80 -1.31
CA SER A 373 38.31 -18.86 -2.64
C SER A 373 37.39 -19.38 -3.73
N ASP A 374 36.23 -19.97 -3.40
CA ASP A 374 35.24 -20.45 -4.36
C ASP A 374 34.16 -19.38 -4.61
N PRO A 375 34.13 -18.74 -5.79
CA PRO A 375 33.13 -17.71 -6.09
C PRO A 375 31.68 -18.23 -6.09
N ALA A 376 31.46 -19.53 -6.31
CA ALA A 376 30.11 -20.11 -6.26
C ALA A 376 29.60 -20.14 -4.82
N VAL A 377 30.45 -20.52 -3.86
CA VAL A 377 30.10 -20.52 -2.43
C VAL A 377 29.83 -19.10 -1.93
N ASN A 378 30.61 -18.12 -2.38
CA ASN A 378 30.36 -16.71 -2.06
C ASN A 378 28.98 -16.24 -2.55
N ARG A 379 28.56 -16.64 -3.76
CA ARG A 379 27.21 -16.34 -4.28
C ARG A 379 26.11 -17.01 -3.47
N VAL A 380 26.32 -18.25 -3.01
CA VAL A 380 25.36 -18.95 -2.13
C VAL A 380 25.20 -18.20 -0.82
N TRP A 381 26.31 -17.77 -0.21
CA TRP A 381 26.26 -17.00 1.05
C TRP A 381 25.50 -15.67 0.87
N GLU A 382 25.78 -14.92 -0.19
CA GLU A 382 25.06 -13.68 -0.49
C GLU A 382 23.56 -13.91 -0.73
N ALA A 383 23.21 -14.97 -1.46
CA ALA A 383 21.82 -15.35 -1.67
C ALA A 383 21.11 -15.66 -0.34
N CYS A 384 21.72 -16.50 0.52
CA CYS A 384 21.16 -16.81 1.84
C CYS A 384 20.99 -15.55 2.70
N ARG A 385 22.01 -14.68 2.76
CA ARG A 385 21.95 -13.41 3.51
C ARG A 385 20.82 -12.53 2.99
N TYR A 386 20.71 -12.39 1.67
CA TYR A 386 19.70 -11.53 1.05
C TYR A 386 18.29 -12.09 1.20
N THR A 387 18.10 -13.41 1.13
CA THR A 387 16.80 -14.03 1.43
C THR A 387 16.37 -13.72 2.87
N ILE A 388 17.29 -13.81 3.84
CA ILE A 388 16.99 -13.44 5.23
C ILE A 388 16.61 -11.95 5.34
N GLU A 389 17.27 -11.05 4.59
CA GLU A 389 16.89 -9.64 4.52
C GLU A 389 15.44 -9.48 4.03
N LEU A 390 15.08 -10.16 2.94
CA LEU A 390 13.76 -10.07 2.32
C LEU A 390 12.64 -10.68 3.19
N THR A 391 12.95 -11.73 3.96
CA THR A 391 11.97 -12.41 4.82
C THR A 391 12.01 -11.94 6.27
N THR A 392 12.78 -10.90 6.57
CA THR A 392 12.73 -10.22 7.88
C THR A 392 11.98 -8.91 7.74
N GLU A 393 10.71 -8.95 8.09
CA GLU A 393 9.84 -7.78 8.18
C GLU A 393 9.73 -7.35 9.66
N ASP A 394 8.56 -6.86 10.07
CA ASP A 394 8.20 -6.72 11.48
C ASP A 394 8.23 -8.08 12.23
N VAL A 395 8.10 -9.16 11.48
CA VAL A 395 8.25 -10.55 11.89
C VAL A 395 9.08 -11.29 10.85
N ILE A 396 9.68 -12.41 11.24
CA ILE A 396 10.34 -13.29 10.27
C ILE A 396 9.25 -14.13 9.61
N VAL A 397 9.20 -14.14 8.28
CA VAL A 397 8.19 -14.87 7.51
C VAL A 397 8.80 -16.04 6.73
N ASP A 398 7.98 -17.02 6.38
CA ASP A 398 8.38 -18.16 5.55
C ASP A 398 8.80 -17.72 4.12
N VAL A 399 8.02 -16.81 3.53
CA VAL A 399 8.25 -16.21 2.21
C VAL A 399 7.55 -14.85 2.13
N ALA A 400 8.22 -13.85 1.54
CA ALA A 400 7.73 -12.48 1.48
C ALA A 400 6.62 -12.23 0.42
N ASN A 401 6.34 -13.22 -0.45
CA ASN A 401 5.32 -13.09 -1.50
C ASN A 401 3.96 -13.73 -1.11
N ARG A 402 3.81 -15.05 -1.26
CA ARG A 402 2.53 -15.73 -1.39
C ARG A 402 1.81 -15.98 -0.06
N GLU A 403 2.59 -16.20 1.00
CA GLU A 403 2.12 -16.70 2.30
C GLU A 403 2.30 -15.67 3.41
N VAL A 404 3.50 -15.08 3.55
CA VAL A 404 3.87 -14.18 4.66
C VAL A 404 3.50 -14.76 6.04
N GLY A 405 3.58 -16.09 6.18
CA GLY A 405 3.27 -16.79 7.41
C GLY A 405 4.37 -16.56 8.44
N ALA A 406 3.98 -16.09 9.62
CA ALA A 406 4.86 -15.80 10.75
C ALA A 406 4.64 -16.75 11.94
#